data_AF-A0A8H6HHM8-F1
#
_entry.id   AF-A0A8H6HHM8-F1
#
_cell.length_a   1.000
_cell.length_b   1.000
_cell.length_c   1.000
_cell.angle_alpha   90.00
_cell.angle_beta   90.00
_cell.angle_gamma   90.00
#
_symmetry.space_group_name_H-M   'P 1'
#
loop_
_entity.id
_entity.type
_entity.pdbx_description
1 polymer ?
#
loop_
_entity_poly.entity_id
_entity_poly.type
_entity_poly.pdbx_seq_one_letter_code
_entity_poly.pdbx_strand_id
1 'polypeptide(L)'
;MPKHSGPPPSRHRGDQPYVVPALKEKRKRHSGPRSEEAVARRRGKLRNKILQKMDNDHYHVLKKYPDEFLKVGTGAPALQERILQRLPEVATMPLKVAPATGTFVIDLDDKLLKDWEEKDHPRGVLVRGDIRARFDASAKGEALWALWLKMIELGLDPQALGLKNQNRSSETEAVHIGQWHIFTPQPIFTADTMKIYNNPILRPYFVEFLKIIRDDIAPEVAQLTKCWCPGTWATQQKAYRYTKAILQRRNPELWELMDWKGAFFTIAIKEGVSEVLHLDWNDHPLAFTWVTAFGDWTGGHFRAPQLGFDVPLPPGHIVGALTRRLLHCGTAAKGRRLVFTFFTNHTLVAHAERYHAYRVAKVAREAAKAAKAAFNI
;
A
#
# COMPACT_ATOMS: atom_id res chain seq x y z
N MET A 1 -22.03 -60.35 -57.67
CA MET A 1 -20.80 -60.03 -58.44
C MET A 1 -20.45 -58.57 -58.22
N PRO A 2 -19.30 -58.24 -57.60
CA PRO A 2 -18.91 -56.85 -57.36
C PRO A 2 -18.19 -56.27 -58.59
N LYS A 3 -18.58 -55.06 -59.00
CA LYS A 3 -17.88 -54.28 -60.04
C LYS A 3 -16.88 -53.35 -59.36
N HIS A 4 -15.60 -53.55 -59.66
CA HIS A 4 -14.50 -52.67 -59.29
C HIS A 4 -14.62 -51.33 -60.02
N SER A 5 -14.66 -50.22 -59.27
CA SER A 5 -14.45 -48.87 -59.79
C SER A 5 -13.00 -48.45 -59.53
N GLY A 6 -12.24 -48.28 -60.61
CA GLY A 6 -10.88 -47.73 -60.56
C GLY A 6 -10.86 -46.22 -60.22
N PRO A 7 -9.72 -45.71 -59.74
CA PRO A 7 -9.58 -44.30 -59.36
C PRO A 7 -9.51 -43.37 -60.59
N PRO A 8 -9.97 -42.11 -60.46
CA PRO A 8 -9.96 -41.14 -61.55
C PRO A 8 -8.54 -40.59 -61.84
N PRO A 9 -8.31 -40.06 -63.06
CA PRO A 9 -7.00 -39.60 -63.52
C PRO A 9 -6.54 -38.33 -62.80
N SER A 10 -5.24 -38.28 -62.50
CA SER A 10 -4.55 -37.13 -61.92
C SER A 10 -4.51 -35.97 -62.92
N ARG A 11 -5.10 -34.83 -62.54
CA ARG A 11 -4.92 -33.57 -63.26
C ARG A 11 -3.64 -32.91 -62.77
N HIS A 12 -2.62 -32.88 -63.62
CA HIS A 12 -1.48 -31.97 -63.48
C HIS A 12 -1.99 -30.53 -63.53
N ARG A 13 -1.93 -29.83 -62.39
CA ARG A 13 -2.04 -28.35 -62.34
C ARG A 13 -0.64 -27.79 -62.55
N GLY A 14 -0.50 -27.00 -63.61
CA GLY A 14 0.71 -26.25 -63.89
C GLY A 14 1.00 -25.23 -62.78
N ASP A 15 2.29 -25.04 -62.53
CA ASP A 15 2.84 -24.06 -61.61
C ASP A 15 2.38 -22.65 -61.99
N GLN A 16 1.52 -22.06 -61.16
CA GLN A 16 1.36 -20.61 -61.10
C GLN A 16 2.10 -20.10 -59.87
N PRO A 17 2.96 -19.06 -60.01
CA PRO A 17 3.66 -18.48 -58.87
C PRO A 17 2.65 -17.89 -57.88
N TYR A 18 2.71 -18.39 -56.65
CA TYR A 18 1.89 -17.94 -55.53
C TYR A 18 2.30 -16.52 -55.13
N VAL A 19 1.57 -15.51 -55.59
CA VAL A 19 1.75 -14.11 -55.15
C VAL A 19 1.15 -13.95 -53.76
N VAL A 20 2.01 -13.94 -52.74
CA VAL A 20 1.62 -13.69 -51.34
C VAL A 20 1.09 -12.25 -51.25
N PRO A 21 -0.17 -12.02 -50.81
CA PRO A 21 -0.67 -10.67 -50.57
C PRO A 21 0.18 -10.01 -49.49
N ALA A 22 0.77 -8.84 -49.81
CA ALA A 22 1.51 -8.06 -48.84
C ALA A 22 0.63 -7.77 -47.61
N LEU A 23 0.96 -8.41 -46.49
CA LEU A 23 0.36 -8.14 -45.19
C LEU A 23 0.61 -6.66 -44.89
N LYS A 24 -0.44 -5.84 -44.96
CA LYS A 24 -0.39 -4.45 -44.51
C LYS A 24 0.04 -4.47 -43.04
N GLU A 25 1.30 -4.16 -42.77
CA GLU A 25 1.80 -3.97 -41.42
C GLU A 25 0.91 -2.94 -40.73
N LYS A 26 0.10 -3.41 -39.78
CA LYS A 26 -0.64 -2.52 -38.88
C LYS A 26 0.41 -1.72 -38.12
N ARG A 27 0.69 -0.49 -38.57
CA ARG A 27 1.51 0.49 -37.85
C ARG A 27 1.05 0.49 -36.39
N LYS A 28 1.86 -0.10 -35.51
CA LYS A 28 1.65 -0.02 -34.06
C LYS A 28 1.62 1.46 -33.74
N ARG A 29 0.46 1.98 -33.33
CA ARG A 29 0.36 3.36 -32.85
C ARG A 29 1.29 3.45 -31.64
N HIS A 30 2.44 4.09 -31.81
CA HIS A 30 3.29 4.49 -30.70
C HIS A 30 2.48 5.48 -29.86
N SER A 31 1.76 4.98 -28.86
CA SER A 31 1.32 5.84 -27.77
C SER A 31 2.58 6.23 -27.00
N GLY A 32 3.11 7.42 -27.29
CA GLY A 32 4.16 8.00 -26.48
C GLY A 32 3.77 8.03 -25.00
N PRO A 33 4.76 8.15 -24.09
CA PRO A 33 4.48 8.26 -22.66
C PRO A 33 3.48 9.40 -22.43
N ARG A 34 2.32 9.07 -21.85
CA ARG A 34 1.31 10.07 -21.51
C ARG A 34 1.87 10.97 -20.41
N SER A 35 1.60 12.27 -20.50
CA SER A 35 1.99 13.21 -19.43
C SER A 35 1.37 12.80 -18.09
N GLU A 36 2.07 13.07 -16.98
CA GLU A 36 1.58 12.79 -15.63
C GLU A 36 0.24 13.48 -15.36
N GLU A 37 0.04 14.66 -15.93
CA GLU A 37 -1.21 15.41 -15.88
C GLU A 37 -2.38 14.68 -16.54
N ALA A 38 -2.17 14.08 -17.73
CA ALA A 38 -3.20 13.28 -18.39
C ALA A 38 -3.56 12.02 -17.59
N VAL A 39 -2.58 11.44 -16.89
CA VAL A 39 -2.79 10.31 -15.99
C VAL A 39 -3.57 10.74 -14.73
N ALA A 40 -3.19 11.85 -14.10
CA ALA A 40 -3.89 12.44 -12.97
C ALA A 40 -5.35 12.75 -13.31
N ARG A 41 -5.60 13.40 -14.46
CA ARG A 41 -6.95 13.69 -14.95
C ARG A 41 -7.80 12.43 -15.14
N ARG A 42 -7.23 11.36 -15.69
CA ARG A 42 -7.93 10.07 -15.86
C ARG A 42 -8.25 9.42 -14.51
N ARG A 43 -7.36 9.54 -13.52
CA ARG A 43 -7.56 8.99 -12.17
C ARG A 43 -8.63 9.76 -11.39
N GLY A 44 -8.62 11.09 -11.47
CA GLY A 44 -9.70 11.92 -10.92
C GLY A 44 -11.06 11.52 -11.50
N LYS A 45 -11.14 11.25 -12.82
CA LYS A 45 -12.36 10.71 -13.44
C LYS A 45 -12.76 9.34 -12.90
N LEU A 46 -11.80 8.43 -12.65
CA LEU A 46 -12.11 7.12 -12.08
C LEU A 46 -12.70 7.25 -10.67
N ARG A 47 -12.07 8.04 -9.81
CA ARG A 47 -12.56 8.32 -8.47
C ARG A 47 -13.97 8.92 -8.50
N ASN A 48 -14.18 9.96 -9.31
CA ASN A 48 -15.50 10.58 -9.43
C ASN A 48 -16.55 9.61 -9.96
N LYS A 49 -16.20 8.71 -10.88
CA LYS A 49 -17.08 7.65 -11.36
C LYS A 49 -17.43 6.63 -10.28
N ILE A 50 -16.50 6.32 -9.38
CA ILE A 50 -16.77 5.47 -8.20
C ILE A 50 -17.76 6.20 -7.29
N LEU A 51 -17.46 7.45 -6.92
CA LEU A 51 -18.30 8.25 -6.02
C LEU A 51 -19.73 8.48 -6.56
N GLN A 52 -19.88 8.73 -7.86
CA GLN A 52 -21.20 8.91 -8.49
C GLN A 52 -22.11 7.69 -8.43
N LYS A 53 -21.54 6.50 -8.16
CA LYS A 53 -22.29 5.24 -8.03
C LYS A 53 -22.55 4.86 -6.58
N MET A 54 -22.01 5.60 -5.62
CA MET A 54 -22.14 5.29 -4.20
C MET A 54 -23.41 5.96 -3.67
N ASP A 55 -24.14 5.21 -2.84
CA ASP A 55 -25.24 5.76 -2.05
C ASP A 55 -24.71 6.48 -0.79
N ASN A 56 -25.64 7.07 -0.03
CA ASN A 56 -25.33 7.82 1.20
C ASN A 56 -24.82 6.94 2.35
N ASP A 57 -24.97 5.61 2.27
CA ASP A 57 -24.44 4.71 3.31
C ASP A 57 -22.97 4.36 3.04
N HIS A 58 -22.53 4.43 1.78
CA HIS A 58 -21.17 4.13 1.39
C HIS A 58 -20.25 5.36 1.31
N TYR A 59 -20.80 6.57 1.15
CA TYR A 59 -20.01 7.80 1.00
C TYR A 59 -20.40 8.86 2.03
N HIS A 60 -19.41 9.28 2.83
CA HIS A 60 -19.58 10.28 3.89
C HIS A 60 -18.61 11.44 3.69
N VAL A 61 -19.05 12.65 4.04
CA VAL A 61 -18.24 13.87 3.94
C VAL A 61 -18.10 14.51 5.31
N LEU A 62 -16.85 14.66 5.76
CA LEU A 62 -16.50 15.31 7.01
C LEU A 62 -16.46 16.82 6.82
N LYS A 63 -17.21 17.51 7.67
CA LYS A 63 -17.22 18.99 7.76
C LYS A 63 -16.15 19.53 8.70
N LYS A 64 -15.49 18.65 9.45
CA LYS A 64 -14.37 18.97 10.32
C LYS A 64 -13.27 17.93 10.14
N TYR A 65 -12.03 18.39 10.13
CA TYR A 65 -10.89 17.50 10.08
C TYR A 65 -10.62 16.83 11.44
N PRO A 66 -10.27 15.53 11.50
CA PRO A 66 -10.08 14.81 12.77
C PRO A 66 -8.68 15.04 13.39
N ASP A 67 -8.21 16.28 13.54
CA ASP A 67 -6.88 16.60 14.07
C ASP A 67 -6.81 16.81 15.59
N GLU A 68 -7.91 16.64 16.33
CA GLU A 68 -7.96 17.02 17.75
C GLU A 68 -6.92 16.31 18.64
N PHE A 69 -6.45 15.14 18.22
CA PHE A 69 -5.42 14.35 18.93
C PHE A 69 -3.99 14.60 18.44
N LEU A 70 -3.78 15.28 17.31
CA LEU A 70 -2.44 15.59 16.79
C LEU A 70 -1.64 16.53 17.69
N LYS A 71 -2.32 17.35 18.49
CA LYS A 71 -1.72 18.33 19.40
C LYS A 71 -1.37 17.73 20.76
N VAL A 72 -1.75 16.48 21.01
CA VAL A 72 -1.37 15.74 22.21
C VAL A 72 0.01 15.18 21.93
N GLY A 73 1.03 15.63 22.65
CA GLY A 73 2.40 15.20 22.42
C GLY A 73 2.55 13.67 22.35
N THR A 74 3.68 13.19 21.84
CA THR A 74 3.90 11.79 21.42
C THR A 74 3.88 10.73 22.54
N GLY A 75 3.56 11.09 23.78
CA GLY A 75 3.50 10.15 24.91
C GLY A 75 2.19 9.36 24.90
N ALA A 76 2.29 8.02 24.81
CA ALA A 76 1.12 7.14 24.85
C ALA A 76 0.20 7.38 26.07
N PRO A 77 0.71 7.59 27.31
CA PRO A 77 -0.15 7.89 28.47
C PRO A 77 -0.92 9.20 28.32
N ALA A 78 -0.27 10.27 27.84
CA ALA A 78 -0.91 11.56 27.63
C ALA A 78 -1.98 11.50 26.53
N LEU A 79 -1.73 10.70 25.48
CA LEU A 79 -2.73 10.42 24.45
C LEU A 79 -3.95 9.70 25.05
N GLN A 80 -3.74 8.65 25.85
CA GLN A 80 -4.84 7.92 26.49
C GLN A 80 -5.66 8.81 27.42
N GLU A 81 -5.00 9.59 28.27
CA GLU A 81 -5.67 10.54 29.16
C GLU A 81 -6.55 11.52 28.36
N ARG A 82 -6.02 12.06 27.25
CA ARG A 82 -6.76 12.98 26.41
C ARG A 82 -7.91 12.32 25.64
N ILE A 83 -7.75 11.07 25.21
CA ILE A 83 -8.83 10.27 24.62
C ILE A 83 -9.96 10.13 25.65
N LEU A 84 -9.64 9.73 26.89
CA LEU A 84 -10.63 9.59 27.96
C LEU A 84 -11.31 10.93 28.30
N GLN A 85 -10.58 12.04 28.30
CA GLN A 85 -11.17 13.37 28.57
C GLN A 85 -12.10 13.85 27.44
N ARG A 86 -11.72 13.60 26.17
CA ARG A 86 -12.43 14.16 25.01
C ARG A 86 -13.53 13.25 24.49
N LEU A 87 -13.35 11.95 24.69
CA LEU A 87 -14.22 10.91 24.21
C LEU A 87 -14.38 9.85 25.32
N PRO A 88 -14.96 10.22 26.48
CA PRO A 88 -15.05 9.35 27.65
C PRO A 88 -15.76 8.03 27.35
N GLU A 89 -16.64 8.03 26.35
CA GLU A 89 -17.41 6.86 25.97
C GLU A 89 -16.84 6.11 24.76
N VAL A 90 -15.75 6.57 24.13
CA VAL A 90 -15.31 6.03 22.83
C VAL A 90 -14.73 4.62 22.88
N ALA A 91 -14.28 4.17 24.05
CA ALA A 91 -13.89 2.77 24.23
C ALA A 91 -15.11 1.82 24.25
N THR A 92 -16.29 2.32 24.65
CA THR A 92 -17.46 1.49 24.98
C THR A 92 -18.70 1.79 24.14
N MET A 93 -18.76 2.91 23.42
CA MET A 93 -19.92 3.26 22.59
C MET A 93 -20.06 2.32 21.39
N PRO A 94 -21.29 1.87 21.09
CA PRO A 94 -21.59 1.27 19.81
C PRO A 94 -21.46 2.34 18.71
N LEU A 95 -20.56 2.10 17.74
CA LEU A 95 -20.41 2.93 16.55
C LEU A 95 -21.31 2.43 15.41
N LYS A 96 -21.61 3.28 14.42
CA LYS A 96 -22.32 2.84 13.22
C LYS A 96 -21.43 1.84 12.47
N VAL A 97 -21.95 0.67 12.13
CA VAL A 97 -21.23 -0.29 11.31
C VAL A 97 -21.36 0.11 9.84
N ALA A 98 -20.22 0.32 9.16
CA ALA A 98 -20.22 0.59 7.73
C ALA A 98 -20.72 -0.64 6.94
N PRO A 99 -21.28 -0.47 5.73
CA PRO A 99 -21.75 -1.60 4.93
C PRO A 99 -20.67 -2.68 4.77
N ALA A 100 -21.03 -3.96 4.95
CA ALA A 100 -20.07 -5.06 4.94
C ALA A 100 -19.45 -5.33 3.56
N THR A 101 -20.07 -4.87 2.47
CA THR A 101 -19.60 -5.08 1.09
C THR A 101 -19.46 -3.76 0.33
N GLY A 102 -18.76 -3.79 -0.80
CA GLY A 102 -18.58 -2.62 -1.65
C GLY A 102 -17.49 -1.66 -1.16
N THR A 103 -17.32 -0.56 -1.90
CA THR A 103 -16.38 0.51 -1.52
C THR A 103 -17.03 1.38 -0.45
N PHE A 104 -16.31 1.74 0.61
CA PHE A 104 -16.76 2.68 1.64
C PHE A 104 -15.76 3.84 1.72
N VAL A 105 -16.22 5.09 1.75
CA VAL A 105 -15.35 6.26 1.66
C VAL A 105 -15.81 7.32 2.65
N ILE A 106 -14.85 7.85 3.39
CA ILE A 106 -15.00 9.05 4.21
C ILE A 106 -14.03 10.11 3.68
N ASP A 107 -14.61 11.17 3.15
CA ASP A 107 -13.96 12.27 2.46
C ASP A 107 -13.97 13.55 3.29
N LEU A 108 -13.11 14.50 2.97
CA LEU A 108 -13.18 15.87 3.45
C LEU A 108 -14.06 16.73 2.55
N ASP A 109 -14.78 17.66 3.18
CA ASP A 109 -15.52 18.70 2.48
C ASP A 109 -14.60 19.60 1.63
N ASP A 110 -15.09 20.03 0.46
CA ASP A 110 -14.34 20.92 -0.45
C ASP A 110 -13.92 22.24 0.22
N LYS A 111 -14.71 22.75 1.16
CA LYS A 111 -14.37 23.99 1.88
C LYS A 111 -13.16 23.78 2.79
N LEU A 112 -13.09 22.66 3.50
CA LEU A 112 -11.93 22.32 4.33
C LEU A 112 -10.64 22.22 3.52
N LEU A 113 -10.72 21.68 2.31
CA LEU A 113 -9.55 21.53 1.44
C LEU A 113 -9.08 22.86 0.85
N LYS A 114 -9.99 23.82 0.61
CA LYS A 114 -9.62 25.14 0.09
C LYS A 114 -8.79 25.95 1.08
N ASP A 115 -9.10 25.79 2.37
CA ASP A 115 -8.42 26.48 3.46
C ASP A 115 -7.11 25.78 3.86
N TRP A 116 -6.77 24.65 3.23
CA TRP A 116 -5.60 23.84 3.57
C TRP A 116 -4.34 24.30 2.82
N GLU A 117 -3.27 24.62 3.56
CA GLU A 117 -2.00 25.10 2.98
C GLU A 117 -1.22 24.01 2.20
N GLU A 118 -1.29 22.77 2.67
CA GLU A 118 -0.67 21.58 2.05
C GLU A 118 -1.41 21.18 0.76
N LYS A 119 -0.90 21.63 -0.39
CA LYS A 119 -1.44 21.34 -1.74
C LYS A 119 -1.58 19.84 -2.07
N ASP A 120 -0.87 18.98 -1.35
CA ASP A 120 -0.84 17.52 -1.58
C ASP A 120 -1.69 16.72 -0.58
N HIS A 121 -2.52 17.38 0.23
CA HIS A 121 -3.37 16.70 1.21
C HIS A 121 -4.36 15.74 0.52
N PRO A 122 -4.44 14.46 0.94
CA PRO A 122 -5.42 13.53 0.38
C PRO A 122 -6.83 13.94 0.78
N ARG A 123 -7.77 13.88 -0.16
CA ARG A 123 -9.18 14.20 0.14
C ARG A 123 -9.83 13.16 1.04
N GLY A 124 -9.52 11.89 0.84
CA GLY A 124 -10.02 10.83 1.70
C GLY A 124 -9.31 10.83 3.05
N VAL A 125 -10.03 10.51 4.11
CA VAL A 125 -9.46 10.20 5.43
C VAL A 125 -9.48 8.70 5.69
N LEU A 126 -10.51 8.02 5.19
CA LEU A 126 -10.67 6.58 5.24
C LEU A 126 -11.30 6.09 3.94
N VAL A 127 -10.76 5.00 3.41
CA VAL A 127 -11.37 4.27 2.31
C VAL A 127 -11.28 2.79 2.56
N ARG A 128 -12.36 2.06 2.31
CA ARG A 128 -12.32 0.60 2.15
C ARG A 128 -12.59 0.26 0.69
N GLY A 129 -11.72 -0.55 0.11
CA GLY A 129 -11.91 -1.16 -1.20
C GLY A 129 -12.11 -2.67 -1.10
N ASP A 130 -12.73 -3.23 -2.13
CA ASP A 130 -12.72 -4.66 -2.40
C ASP A 130 -11.58 -4.97 -3.36
N ILE A 131 -10.57 -5.74 -2.92
CA ILE A 131 -9.47 -6.17 -3.79
C ILE A 131 -9.74 -7.55 -4.41
N ARG A 132 -10.81 -8.26 -4.03
CA ARG A 132 -11.13 -9.62 -4.53
C ARG A 132 -11.36 -9.68 -6.04
N ALA A 133 -11.83 -8.58 -6.64
CA ALA A 133 -12.03 -8.52 -8.08
C ALA A 133 -10.72 -8.52 -8.89
N ARG A 134 -9.57 -8.36 -8.24
CA ARG A 134 -8.26 -8.17 -8.89
C ARG A 134 -7.16 -9.05 -8.32
N PHE A 135 -7.23 -9.28 -7.02
CA PHE A 135 -6.51 -10.28 -6.29
C PHE A 135 -7.46 -11.47 -6.16
N ASP A 136 -7.10 -12.67 -6.66
CA ASP A 136 -7.79 -13.90 -6.27
C ASP A 136 -7.52 -14.13 -4.77
N ALA A 137 -8.26 -13.37 -3.96
CA ALA A 137 -7.95 -13.16 -2.57
C ALA A 137 -8.09 -14.42 -1.75
N SER A 138 -8.88 -15.37 -2.25
CA SER A 138 -8.91 -16.76 -1.81
C SER A 138 -7.54 -17.39 -2.02
N ALA A 139 -7.15 -17.71 -3.26
CA ALA A 139 -5.96 -18.55 -3.48
C ALA A 139 -4.65 -17.91 -3.01
N LYS A 140 -4.46 -16.61 -3.29
CA LYS A 140 -3.22 -15.91 -2.93
C LYS A 140 -3.18 -15.52 -1.45
N GLY A 141 -4.33 -15.18 -0.87
CA GLY A 141 -4.45 -14.94 0.57
C GLY A 141 -4.21 -16.23 1.36
N GLU A 142 -4.76 -17.35 0.90
CA GLU A 142 -4.51 -18.68 1.44
C GLU A 142 -3.03 -19.07 1.32
N ALA A 143 -2.38 -18.78 0.18
CA ALA A 143 -0.96 -19.03 0.01
C ALA A 143 -0.09 -18.21 0.99
N LEU A 144 -0.38 -16.92 1.19
CA LEU A 144 0.31 -16.10 2.19
C LEU A 144 0.09 -16.63 3.60
N TRP A 145 -1.15 -17.01 3.92
CA TRP A 145 -1.50 -17.60 5.19
C TRP A 145 -0.72 -18.91 5.44
N ALA A 146 -0.70 -19.81 4.45
CA ALA A 146 0.02 -21.08 4.54
C ALA A 146 1.54 -20.89 4.70
N LEU A 147 2.14 -19.96 3.95
CA LEU A 147 3.56 -19.62 4.08
C LEU A 147 3.88 -19.03 5.46
N TRP A 148 3.00 -18.18 5.99
CA TRP A 148 3.13 -17.64 7.34
C TRP A 148 3.12 -18.76 8.37
N LEU A 149 2.10 -19.64 8.34
CA LEU A 149 2.01 -20.78 9.25
C LEU A 149 3.22 -21.69 9.16
N LYS A 150 3.73 -21.93 7.95
CA LYS A 150 4.91 -22.76 7.76
C LYS A 150 6.17 -22.13 8.38
N MET A 151 6.33 -20.81 8.28
CA MET A 151 7.44 -20.13 8.97
C MET A 151 7.30 -20.26 10.49
N ILE A 152 6.09 -20.13 11.05
CA ILE A 152 5.84 -20.35 12.50
C ILE A 152 6.20 -21.77 12.91
N GLU A 153 5.74 -22.79 12.16
CA GLU A 153 6.05 -24.21 12.40
C GLU A 153 7.57 -24.46 12.39
N LEU A 154 8.32 -23.74 11.54
CA LEU A 154 9.77 -23.83 11.41
C LEU A 154 10.55 -22.95 12.40
N GLY A 155 9.88 -22.37 13.40
CA GLY A 155 10.51 -21.63 14.49
C GLY A 155 10.59 -20.12 14.30
N LEU A 156 9.80 -19.54 13.37
CA LEU A 156 9.52 -18.11 13.44
C LEU A 156 8.71 -17.84 14.71
N ASP A 157 9.27 -17.07 15.64
CA ASP A 157 8.58 -16.61 16.83
C ASP A 157 8.31 -15.10 16.72
N PRO A 158 7.08 -14.67 16.39
CA PRO A 158 6.70 -13.27 16.34
C PRO A 158 6.92 -12.51 17.65
N GLN A 159 6.83 -13.19 18.80
CA GLN A 159 7.03 -12.58 20.13
C GLN A 159 8.51 -12.46 20.53
N ALA A 160 9.39 -13.26 19.93
CA ALA A 160 10.84 -13.11 20.10
C ALA A 160 11.46 -12.19 19.05
N LEU A 161 10.68 -11.71 18.09
CA LEU A 161 11.11 -10.75 17.08
C LEU A 161 10.78 -9.31 17.47
N GLY A 162 9.71 -9.06 18.22
CA GLY A 162 9.46 -7.73 18.71
C GLY A 162 10.38 -7.37 19.88
N LEU A 163 10.88 -6.14 19.85
CA LEU A 163 11.46 -5.52 21.04
C LEU A 163 10.31 -5.29 22.03
N LYS A 164 10.26 -6.04 23.15
CA LYS A 164 9.33 -5.79 24.26
C LYS A 164 9.39 -4.30 24.62
N ASN A 165 8.40 -3.53 24.20
CA ASN A 165 8.37 -2.08 24.39
C ASN A 165 7.08 -1.76 25.14
N GLN A 166 7.18 -1.14 26.31
CA GLN A 166 6.06 -0.91 27.23
C GLN A 166 5.02 0.11 26.68
N ASN A 167 5.34 0.82 25.61
CA ASN A 167 4.47 1.85 24.98
C ASN A 167 3.63 1.32 23.80
N ARG A 168 3.32 0.02 23.75
CA ARG A 168 2.64 -0.60 22.59
C ARG A 168 1.12 -0.62 22.72
N SER A 169 0.43 -0.50 21.58
CA SER A 169 -1.04 -0.52 21.45
C SER A 169 -1.66 -1.93 21.44
N SER A 170 -0.92 -2.94 21.91
CA SER A 170 -1.30 -4.34 21.83
C SER A 170 -0.41 -5.24 22.69
N GLU A 171 -1.00 -6.30 23.23
CA GLU A 171 -0.30 -7.40 23.91
C GLU A 171 0.49 -8.31 22.95
N THR A 172 0.00 -8.51 21.72
CA THR A 172 0.71 -9.32 20.70
C THR A 172 1.65 -8.47 19.86
N GLU A 173 2.86 -8.96 19.64
CA GLU A 173 3.88 -8.26 18.86
C GLU A 173 3.69 -8.44 17.36
N ALA A 174 3.98 -7.37 16.61
CA ALA A 174 3.99 -7.39 15.15
C ALA A 174 5.41 -7.60 14.64
N VAL A 175 5.55 -8.46 13.63
CA VAL A 175 6.77 -8.62 12.84
C VAL A 175 6.81 -7.52 11.78
N HIS A 176 7.88 -6.74 11.76
CA HIS A 176 8.03 -5.62 10.83
C HIS A 176 8.96 -6.02 9.69
N ILE A 177 8.43 -6.18 8.48
CA ILE A 177 9.23 -6.49 7.30
C ILE A 177 9.31 -5.31 6.35
N GLY A 178 10.42 -5.18 5.61
CA GLY A 178 10.64 -4.10 4.65
C GLY A 178 11.77 -3.15 5.06
N GLN A 179 11.51 -1.86 4.85
CA GLN A 179 12.50 -0.78 4.82
C GLN A 179 12.19 0.24 5.91
N TRP A 180 13.12 0.46 6.83
CA TRP A 180 12.93 1.34 7.98
C TRP A 180 13.87 2.54 7.94
N HIS A 181 13.42 3.68 8.46
CA HIS A 181 14.23 4.90 8.51
C HIS A 181 13.86 5.83 9.67
N ILE A 182 13.78 5.31 10.89
CA ILE A 182 13.44 6.13 12.08
C ILE A 182 14.69 6.51 12.88
N PHE A 183 15.56 5.55 13.16
CA PHE A 183 16.68 5.71 14.10
C PHE A 183 18.06 5.70 13.43
N THR A 184 18.09 5.83 12.11
CA THR A 184 19.31 5.70 11.30
C THR A 184 19.46 6.87 10.35
N PRO A 185 20.70 7.26 10.00
CA PRO A 185 20.93 8.35 9.05
C PRO A 185 20.49 7.99 7.62
N GLN A 186 20.45 6.70 7.30
CA GLN A 186 20.08 6.15 5.99
C GLN A 186 19.04 5.04 6.15
N PRO A 187 18.18 4.80 5.14
CA PRO A 187 17.25 3.68 5.17
C PRO A 187 18.01 2.36 5.32
N ILE A 188 17.41 1.43 6.06
CA ILE A 188 17.91 0.07 6.30
C ILE A 188 16.77 -0.92 6.04
N PHE A 189 17.09 -2.20 5.84
CA PHE A 189 16.09 -3.25 6.04
C PHE A 189 15.81 -3.40 7.53
N THR A 190 14.59 -3.74 7.92
CA THR A 190 14.26 -3.97 9.33
C THR A 190 15.08 -5.12 9.92
N ALA A 191 15.26 -5.10 11.24
CA ALA A 191 15.93 -6.20 11.95
C ALA A 191 15.21 -7.54 11.70
N ASP A 192 13.87 -7.56 11.73
CA ASP A 192 13.09 -8.78 11.50
C ASP A 192 13.26 -9.29 10.07
N THR A 193 13.27 -8.40 9.07
CA THR A 193 13.59 -8.77 7.68
C THR A 193 14.92 -9.49 7.62
N MET A 194 15.98 -8.90 8.20
CA MET A 194 17.32 -9.46 8.13
C MET A 194 17.43 -10.78 8.91
N LYS A 195 16.78 -10.89 10.07
CA LYS A 195 16.78 -12.12 10.88
C LYS A 195 16.08 -13.27 10.16
N ILE A 196 14.92 -13.02 9.54
CA ILE A 196 14.19 -14.05 8.80
C ILE A 196 14.95 -14.42 7.52
N TYR A 197 15.40 -13.42 6.75
CA TYR A 197 16.08 -13.64 5.48
C TYR A 197 17.43 -14.36 5.61
N ASN A 198 18.18 -14.08 6.69
CA ASN A 198 19.46 -14.75 6.95
C ASN A 198 19.30 -16.12 7.61
N ASN A 199 18.09 -16.50 8.04
CA ASN A 199 17.83 -17.84 8.55
C ASN A 199 17.65 -18.82 7.37
N PRO A 200 18.55 -19.79 7.15
CA PRO A 200 18.50 -20.67 6.00
C PRO A 200 17.25 -21.57 5.97
N ILE A 201 16.65 -21.86 7.13
CA ILE A 201 15.42 -22.67 7.24
C ILE A 201 14.20 -21.85 6.80
N LEU A 202 14.12 -20.59 7.24
CA LEU A 202 12.96 -19.72 6.97
C LEU A 202 13.03 -19.04 5.60
N ARG A 203 14.24 -18.76 5.09
CA ARG A 203 14.48 -17.98 3.87
C ARG A 203 13.67 -18.44 2.66
N PRO A 204 13.58 -19.74 2.30
CA PRO A 204 12.83 -20.16 1.11
C PRO A 204 11.35 -19.74 1.17
N TYR A 205 10.72 -19.91 2.33
CA TYR A 205 9.32 -19.54 2.56
C TYR A 205 9.13 -18.03 2.59
N PHE A 206 10.07 -17.31 3.20
CA PHE A 206 10.05 -15.85 3.25
C PHE A 206 10.23 -15.23 1.85
N VAL A 207 11.06 -15.82 0.99
CA VAL A 207 11.23 -15.38 -0.40
C VAL A 207 9.92 -15.52 -1.18
N GLU A 208 9.25 -16.67 -1.09
CA GLU A 208 7.95 -16.88 -1.74
C GLU A 208 6.88 -15.94 -1.19
N PHE A 209 6.90 -15.72 0.13
CA PHE A 209 6.00 -14.77 0.80
C PHE A 209 6.19 -13.34 0.26
N LEU A 210 7.44 -12.87 0.14
CA LEU A 210 7.74 -11.56 -0.41
C LEU A 210 7.39 -11.42 -1.90
N LYS A 211 7.52 -12.50 -2.70
CA LYS A 211 7.11 -12.50 -4.12
C LYS A 211 5.62 -12.25 -4.26
N ILE A 212 4.77 -12.93 -3.51
CA ILE A 212 3.31 -12.70 -3.55
C ILE A 212 3.00 -11.25 -3.17
N ILE A 213 3.64 -10.71 -2.12
CA ILE A 213 3.44 -9.32 -1.74
C ILE A 213 3.85 -8.36 -2.87
N ARG A 214 5.01 -8.58 -3.49
CA ARG A 214 5.55 -7.72 -4.56
C ARG A 214 4.70 -7.77 -5.81
N ASP A 215 4.29 -8.96 -6.23
CA ASP A 215 3.69 -9.20 -7.54
C ASP A 215 2.17 -9.04 -7.51
N ASP A 216 1.53 -9.35 -6.38
CA ASP A 216 0.08 -9.39 -6.27
C ASP A 216 -0.50 -8.26 -5.38
N ILE A 217 0.11 -7.95 -4.23
CA ILE A 217 -0.45 -6.95 -3.27
C ILE A 217 0.03 -5.52 -3.54
N ALA A 218 1.33 -5.32 -3.70
CA ALA A 218 1.92 -3.99 -3.87
C ALA A 218 1.35 -3.22 -5.09
N PRO A 219 1.07 -3.86 -6.24
CA PRO A 219 0.44 -3.17 -7.37
C PRO A 219 -0.95 -2.64 -7.05
N GLU A 220 -1.77 -3.40 -6.31
CA GLU A 220 -3.11 -2.99 -5.90
C GLU A 220 -3.05 -1.83 -4.89
N VAL A 221 -2.18 -1.92 -3.87
CA VAL A 221 -1.94 -0.82 -2.92
C VAL A 221 -1.45 0.43 -3.65
N ALA A 222 -0.53 0.29 -4.61
CA ALA A 222 -0.08 1.40 -5.44
C ALA A 222 -1.23 2.01 -6.25
N GLN A 223 -2.12 1.19 -6.82
CA GLN A 223 -3.26 1.68 -7.59
C GLN A 223 -4.28 2.41 -6.72
N LEU A 224 -4.58 1.88 -5.54
CA LEU A 224 -5.46 2.53 -4.57
C LEU A 224 -4.85 3.86 -4.11
N THR A 225 -3.56 3.88 -3.79
CA THR A 225 -2.86 5.11 -3.41
C THR A 225 -2.87 6.15 -4.54
N LYS A 226 -2.60 5.73 -5.78
CA LYS A 226 -2.70 6.61 -6.96
C LYS A 226 -4.11 7.18 -7.18
N CYS A 227 -5.15 6.42 -6.81
CA CYS A 227 -6.54 6.80 -6.99
C CYS A 227 -7.02 7.78 -5.92
N TRP A 228 -6.70 7.49 -4.65
CA TRP A 228 -7.23 8.19 -3.49
C TRP A 228 -6.28 9.28 -2.95
N CYS A 229 -4.97 9.11 -3.15
CA CYS A 229 -3.91 9.99 -2.61
C CYS A 229 -2.84 10.31 -3.67
N PRO A 230 -3.18 10.94 -4.82
CA PRO A 230 -2.24 11.15 -5.91
C PRO A 230 -1.04 12.05 -5.54
N GLY A 231 -1.22 13.06 -4.67
CA GLY A 231 -0.13 13.91 -4.16
C GLY A 231 0.86 13.09 -3.33
N THR A 232 0.34 12.33 -2.36
CA THR A 232 1.11 11.38 -1.56
C THR A 232 1.88 10.38 -2.42
N TRP A 233 1.26 9.85 -3.48
CA TRP A 233 1.94 8.93 -4.39
C TRP A 233 3.21 9.55 -4.98
N ALA A 234 3.15 10.81 -5.44
CA ALA A 234 4.31 11.50 -5.98
C ALA A 234 5.43 11.62 -4.92
N THR A 235 5.07 11.90 -3.68
CA THR A 235 5.99 11.95 -2.54
C THR A 235 6.59 10.58 -2.21
N GLN A 236 5.78 9.52 -2.19
CA GLN A 236 6.27 8.15 -2.04
C GLN A 236 7.21 7.73 -3.19
N GLN A 237 7.00 8.22 -4.41
CA GLN A 237 7.93 7.97 -5.52
C GLN A 237 9.30 8.65 -5.33
N LYS A 238 9.35 9.78 -4.63
CA LYS A 238 10.63 10.38 -4.21
C LYS A 238 11.31 9.49 -3.17
N ALA A 239 10.57 9.04 -2.16
CA ALA A 239 11.07 8.10 -1.15
C ALA A 239 11.57 6.79 -1.77
N TYR A 240 10.85 6.23 -2.74
CA TYR A 240 11.23 5.02 -3.47
C TYR A 240 12.58 5.18 -4.18
N ARG A 241 12.77 6.28 -4.91
CA ARG A 241 14.04 6.55 -5.60
C ARG A 241 15.20 6.70 -4.61
N TYR A 242 14.93 7.34 -3.47
CA TYR A 242 15.91 7.50 -2.39
C TYR A 242 16.30 6.16 -1.76
N THR A 243 15.33 5.32 -1.37
CA THR A 243 15.61 4.00 -0.78
C THR A 243 16.30 3.09 -1.79
N LYS A 244 15.83 3.05 -3.04
CA LYS A 244 16.45 2.27 -4.12
C LYS A 244 17.93 2.59 -4.28
N ALA A 245 18.28 3.87 -4.35
CA ALA A 245 19.67 4.31 -4.53
C ALA A 245 20.61 3.86 -3.39
N ILE A 246 20.07 3.50 -2.22
CA ILE A 246 20.86 3.09 -1.05
C ILE A 246 20.78 1.57 -0.85
N LEU A 247 19.57 1.04 -0.73
CA LEU A 247 19.32 -0.36 -0.36
C LEU A 247 19.66 -1.32 -1.50
N GLN A 248 19.40 -0.96 -2.76
CA GLN A 248 19.76 -1.82 -3.90
C GLN A 248 21.27 -2.08 -3.97
N ARG A 249 22.10 -1.10 -3.59
CA ARG A 249 23.56 -1.27 -3.54
C ARG A 249 24.02 -2.12 -2.37
N ARG A 250 23.29 -2.09 -1.25
CA ARG A 250 23.65 -2.83 -0.03
C ARG A 250 23.28 -4.30 -0.11
N ASN A 251 22.10 -4.62 -0.62
CA ASN A 251 21.64 -6.00 -0.81
C ASN A 251 20.71 -6.05 -2.04
N PRO A 252 21.25 -6.28 -3.25
CA PRO A 252 20.46 -6.25 -4.49
C PRO A 252 19.41 -7.36 -4.56
N GLU A 253 19.73 -8.56 -4.04
CA GLU A 253 18.83 -9.71 -4.05
C GLU A 253 17.59 -9.44 -3.17
N LEU A 254 17.81 -9.02 -1.92
CA LEU A 254 16.70 -8.68 -1.01
C LEU A 254 15.92 -7.45 -1.50
N TRP A 255 16.61 -6.47 -2.11
CA TRP A 255 15.93 -5.33 -2.73
C TRP A 255 14.96 -5.76 -3.83
N GLU A 256 15.34 -6.71 -4.70
CA GLU A 256 14.47 -7.19 -5.78
C GLU A 256 13.17 -7.83 -5.27
N LEU A 257 13.24 -8.51 -4.12
CA LEU A 257 12.07 -9.08 -3.45
C LEU A 257 11.19 -8.00 -2.79
N MET A 258 11.79 -6.88 -2.38
CA MET A 258 11.13 -5.77 -1.69
C MET A 258 10.94 -4.53 -2.56
N ASP A 259 11.07 -4.67 -3.89
CA ASP A 259 10.85 -3.59 -4.84
C ASP A 259 9.35 -3.38 -5.07
N TRP A 260 8.66 -2.93 -4.02
CA TRP A 260 7.22 -2.63 -4.00
C TRP A 260 6.86 -1.32 -4.72
N LYS A 261 7.78 -0.80 -5.55
CA LYS A 261 7.60 0.39 -6.39
C LYS A 261 7.10 1.63 -5.66
N GLY A 262 7.35 1.73 -4.35
CA GLY A 262 6.89 2.83 -3.50
C GLY A 262 5.41 2.79 -3.12
N ALA A 263 4.73 1.64 -3.25
CA ALA A 263 3.38 1.45 -2.70
C ALA A 263 3.34 1.70 -1.19
N PHE A 264 4.33 1.13 -0.51
CA PHE A 264 4.62 1.25 0.91
C PHE A 264 6.10 0.88 1.10
N PHE A 265 6.62 1.05 2.31
CA PHE A 265 8.03 0.76 2.62
C PHE A 265 8.17 -0.28 3.70
N THR A 266 7.17 -0.41 4.59
CA THR A 266 7.17 -1.37 5.67
C THR A 266 5.82 -2.04 5.78
N ILE A 267 5.83 -3.28 6.26
CA ILE A 267 4.65 -4.05 6.61
C ILE A 267 4.79 -4.46 8.08
N ALA A 268 3.79 -4.14 8.89
CA ALA A 268 3.61 -4.78 10.19
C ALA A 268 2.66 -5.98 10.01
N ILE A 269 3.12 -7.16 10.39
CA ILE A 269 2.38 -8.42 10.28
C ILE A 269 2.08 -8.91 11.69
N LYS A 270 0.82 -9.23 11.96
CA LYS A 270 0.39 -9.64 13.30
C LYS A 270 -0.82 -10.57 13.26
N GLU A 271 -0.84 -11.56 14.15
CA GLU A 271 -2.06 -12.32 14.45
C GLU A 271 -2.95 -11.59 15.48
N GLY A 272 -4.25 -11.50 15.19
CA GLY A 272 -5.27 -10.88 16.03
C GLY A 272 -5.65 -9.45 15.61
N VAL A 273 -5.76 -8.55 16.58
CA VAL A 273 -6.25 -7.16 16.43
C VAL A 273 -5.45 -6.22 17.33
N SER A 274 -5.29 -4.95 16.93
CA SER A 274 -4.69 -3.92 17.78
C SER A 274 -5.78 -3.21 18.58
N GLU A 275 -6.11 -3.72 19.77
CA GLU A 275 -7.33 -3.30 20.49
C GLU A 275 -7.20 -1.95 21.18
N VAL A 276 -5.99 -1.52 21.51
CA VAL A 276 -5.78 -0.23 22.17
C VAL A 276 -5.95 0.89 21.14
N LEU A 277 -6.76 1.90 21.48
CA LEU A 277 -6.90 3.11 20.68
C LEU A 277 -5.57 3.85 20.57
N HIS A 278 -5.11 4.14 19.36
CA HIS A 278 -3.82 4.81 19.14
C HIS A 278 -3.77 5.62 17.84
N LEU A 279 -2.67 6.36 17.71
CA LEU A 279 -2.23 7.01 16.49
C LEU A 279 -0.87 6.45 16.08
N ASP A 280 -0.68 6.25 14.79
CA ASP A 280 0.62 5.83 14.25
C ASP A 280 1.50 7.06 14.03
N TRP A 281 2.07 7.59 15.11
CA TRP A 281 2.86 8.84 15.10
C TRP A 281 4.03 8.86 14.13
N ASN A 282 4.55 7.68 13.79
CA ASN A 282 5.67 7.51 12.89
C ASN A 282 5.26 7.51 11.42
N ASP A 283 3.97 7.35 11.10
CA ASP A 283 3.51 7.34 9.73
C ASP A 283 3.59 8.74 9.12
N HIS A 284 3.73 8.81 7.80
CA HIS A 284 3.69 10.08 7.10
C HIS A 284 2.27 10.67 7.23
N PRO A 285 2.11 11.93 7.67
CA PRO A 285 0.81 12.49 8.02
C PRO A 285 -0.18 12.57 6.85
N LEU A 286 0.31 12.52 5.61
CA LEU A 286 -0.50 12.53 4.38
C LEU A 286 -0.52 11.17 3.67
N ALA A 287 0.16 10.16 4.20
CA ALA A 287 0.14 8.83 3.59
C ALA A 287 -0.94 7.97 4.20
N PHE A 288 -1.66 7.26 3.33
CA PHE A 288 -2.53 6.20 3.79
C PHE A 288 -1.68 5.04 4.26
N THR A 289 -2.00 4.58 5.45
CA THR A 289 -1.63 3.24 5.90
C THR A 289 -2.74 2.30 5.48
N TRP A 290 -2.35 1.25 4.76
CA TRP A 290 -3.27 0.28 4.19
C TRP A 290 -3.28 -0.98 5.02
N VAL A 291 -4.46 -1.51 5.32
CA VAL A 291 -4.66 -2.67 6.19
C VAL A 291 -5.50 -3.70 5.45
N THR A 292 -4.98 -4.92 5.34
CA THR A 292 -5.72 -6.11 4.88
C THR A 292 -5.57 -7.23 5.91
N ALA A 293 -6.44 -8.23 5.86
CA ALA A 293 -6.34 -9.39 6.72
C ALA A 293 -6.68 -10.69 5.97
N PHE A 294 -6.10 -11.80 6.44
CA PHE A 294 -6.29 -13.16 5.94
C PHE A 294 -6.50 -14.15 7.08
N GLY A 295 -7.08 -15.31 6.78
CA GLY A 295 -7.46 -16.35 7.74
C GLY A 295 -8.98 -16.54 7.86
N ASP A 296 -9.39 -17.17 8.94
CA ASP A 296 -10.80 -17.46 9.26
C ASP A 296 -11.16 -16.83 10.61
N TRP A 297 -11.96 -15.77 10.57
CA TRP A 297 -12.35 -15.01 11.77
C TRP A 297 -13.70 -14.31 11.60
N THR A 298 -14.24 -13.89 12.75
CA THR A 298 -15.38 -12.97 12.85
C THR A 298 -15.00 -11.75 13.69
N GLY A 299 -15.68 -10.63 13.49
CA GLY A 299 -15.33 -9.35 14.13
C GLY A 299 -14.08 -8.72 13.53
N GLY A 300 -13.24 -8.10 14.37
CA GLY A 300 -11.99 -7.46 13.91
C GLY A 300 -12.20 -6.27 12.96
N HIS A 301 -13.25 -5.47 13.18
CA HIS A 301 -13.51 -4.27 12.40
C HIS A 301 -12.42 -3.22 12.64
N PHE A 302 -12.13 -2.40 11.64
CA PHE A 302 -11.34 -1.20 11.82
C PHE A 302 -12.22 -0.14 12.48
N ARG A 303 -11.99 0.12 13.76
CA ARG A 303 -12.74 1.09 14.56
C ARG A 303 -12.10 2.46 14.44
N ALA A 304 -12.88 3.46 14.02
CA ALA A 304 -12.46 4.85 13.87
C ALA A 304 -13.42 5.78 14.64
N PRO A 305 -13.25 5.96 15.96
CA PRO A 305 -14.24 6.63 16.79
C PRO A 305 -14.45 8.10 16.42
N GLN A 306 -13.41 8.80 15.99
CA GLN A 306 -13.52 10.18 15.51
C GLN A 306 -14.44 10.32 14.28
N LEU A 307 -14.63 9.23 13.53
CA LEU A 307 -15.52 9.20 12.38
C LEU A 307 -16.90 8.65 12.73
N GLY A 308 -17.07 8.03 13.91
CA GLY A 308 -18.31 7.40 14.34
C GLY A 308 -18.59 6.04 13.69
N PHE A 309 -17.56 5.38 13.12
CA PHE A 309 -17.73 4.13 12.38
C PHE A 309 -16.85 2.97 12.86
N ASP A 310 -17.46 1.78 12.84
CA ASP A 310 -16.78 0.49 12.77
C ASP A 310 -16.81 0.02 11.31
N VAL A 311 -15.65 -0.14 10.69
CA VAL A 311 -15.53 -0.53 9.28
C VAL A 311 -15.19 -2.02 9.17
N PRO A 312 -16.10 -2.87 8.66
CA PRO A 312 -15.81 -4.28 8.49
C PRO A 312 -14.68 -4.48 7.49
N LEU A 313 -13.70 -5.29 7.88
CA LEU A 313 -12.57 -5.70 7.04
C LEU A 313 -12.62 -7.23 6.88
N PRO A 314 -13.54 -7.79 6.07
CA PRO A 314 -13.55 -9.23 5.80
C PRO A 314 -12.38 -9.66 4.91
N PRO A 315 -12.09 -10.97 4.80
CA PRO A 315 -11.06 -11.48 3.90
C PRO A 315 -11.16 -10.89 2.49
N GLY A 316 -10.02 -10.48 1.94
CA GLY A 316 -9.93 -9.87 0.61
C GLY A 316 -10.41 -8.43 0.50
N HIS A 317 -10.69 -7.75 1.61
CA HIS A 317 -10.89 -6.30 1.62
C HIS A 317 -9.62 -5.60 2.10
N ILE A 318 -9.50 -4.32 1.75
CA ILE A 318 -8.42 -3.47 2.24
C ILE A 318 -8.98 -2.13 2.69
N VAL A 319 -8.50 -1.63 3.84
CA VAL A 319 -8.82 -0.29 4.35
C VAL A 319 -7.56 0.57 4.25
N GLY A 320 -7.66 1.75 3.67
CA GLY A 320 -6.65 2.80 3.76
C GLY A 320 -7.13 3.90 4.68
N ALA A 321 -6.29 4.33 5.62
CA ALA A 321 -6.60 5.40 6.55
C ALA A 321 -5.38 6.29 6.84
N LEU A 322 -5.61 7.55 7.21
CA LEU A 322 -4.57 8.44 7.73
C LEU A 322 -4.28 8.13 9.21
N THR A 323 -3.67 6.98 9.50
CA THR A 323 -3.50 6.42 10.87
C THR A 323 -2.69 7.31 11.83
N ARG A 324 -1.84 8.21 11.32
CA ARG A 324 -1.19 9.25 12.14
C ARG A 324 -2.15 10.31 12.67
N ARG A 325 -3.23 10.56 11.93
CA ARG A 325 -4.19 11.64 12.20
C ARG A 325 -5.52 11.11 12.72
N LEU A 326 -5.86 9.88 12.36
CA LEU A 326 -7.09 9.22 12.75
C LEU A 326 -6.84 8.20 13.86
N LEU A 327 -7.44 8.47 15.03
CA LEU A 327 -7.49 7.57 16.16
C LEU A 327 -8.22 6.30 15.75
N HIS A 328 -7.58 5.16 15.99
CA HIS A 328 -8.11 3.89 15.55
C HIS A 328 -7.70 2.73 16.46
N CYS A 329 -8.47 1.64 16.36
CA CYS A 329 -8.14 0.32 16.90
C CYS A 329 -8.84 -0.78 16.09
N GLY A 330 -8.56 -2.03 16.41
CA GLY A 330 -9.37 -3.17 15.98
C GLY A 330 -10.40 -3.51 17.05
N THR A 331 -11.64 -3.79 16.65
CA THR A 331 -12.60 -4.42 17.57
C THR A 331 -12.17 -5.85 17.88
N ALA A 332 -12.68 -6.42 18.97
CA ALA A 332 -12.46 -7.83 19.28
C ALA A 332 -12.75 -8.74 18.07
N ALA A 333 -11.90 -9.75 17.88
CA ALA A 333 -12.03 -10.76 16.83
C ALA A 333 -12.02 -12.16 17.44
N LYS A 334 -12.76 -13.08 16.82
CA LYS A 334 -12.75 -14.51 17.17
C LYS A 334 -12.26 -15.32 15.98
N GLY A 335 -11.35 -16.25 16.21
CA GLY A 335 -10.71 -17.05 15.16
C GLY A 335 -9.28 -16.59 14.88
N ARG A 336 -8.74 -17.00 13.74
CA ARG A 336 -7.35 -16.74 13.34
C ARG A 336 -7.31 -15.68 12.25
N ARG A 337 -6.73 -14.52 12.58
CA ARG A 337 -6.70 -13.32 11.73
C ARG A 337 -5.27 -12.81 11.60
N LEU A 338 -4.67 -12.91 10.42
CA LEU A 338 -3.34 -12.38 10.13
C LEU A 338 -3.51 -11.05 9.41
N VAL A 339 -3.11 -9.98 10.10
CA VAL A 339 -3.25 -8.60 9.66
C VAL A 339 -1.94 -8.15 9.04
N PHE A 340 -2.07 -7.45 7.92
CA PHE A 340 -0.97 -6.79 7.24
C PHE A 340 -1.28 -5.30 7.21
N THR A 341 -0.41 -4.52 7.85
CA THR A 341 -0.47 -3.06 7.86
C THR A 341 0.69 -2.53 7.03
N PHE A 342 0.41 -2.00 5.85
CA PHE A 342 1.38 -1.43 4.92
C PHE A 342 1.48 0.07 5.13
N PHE A 343 2.64 0.56 5.56
CA PHE A 343 2.81 1.97 5.93
C PHE A 343 4.07 2.59 5.33
N THR A 344 4.09 3.93 5.38
CA THR A 344 5.21 4.77 4.96
C THR A 344 5.58 5.69 6.10
N ASN A 345 6.81 5.55 6.59
CA ASN A 345 7.30 6.37 7.69
C ASN A 345 7.56 7.84 7.27
N HIS A 346 7.25 8.77 8.17
CA HIS A 346 7.45 10.20 7.95
C HIS A 346 8.93 10.60 7.76
N THR A 347 9.82 10.10 8.61
CA THR A 347 11.26 10.41 8.57
C THR A 347 11.86 9.98 7.23
N LEU A 348 11.46 8.81 6.72
CA LEU A 348 11.86 8.35 5.39
C LEU A 348 11.52 9.38 4.31
N VAL A 349 10.27 9.84 4.30
CA VAL A 349 9.79 10.82 3.32
C VAL A 349 10.53 12.15 3.45
N ALA A 350 10.65 12.69 4.67
CA ALA A 350 11.36 13.94 4.92
C ALA A 350 12.83 13.87 4.48
N HIS A 351 13.49 12.74 4.71
CA HIS A 351 14.88 12.53 4.28
C HIS A 351 14.98 12.39 2.75
N ALA A 352 14.03 11.73 2.12
CA ALA A 352 13.97 11.64 0.67
C ALA A 352 13.80 13.02 0.02
N GLU A 353 12.94 13.87 0.56
CA GLU A 353 12.77 15.25 0.07
C GLU A 353 14.06 16.05 0.14
N ARG A 354 14.75 16.00 1.29
CA ARG A 354 16.07 16.63 1.45
C ARG A 354 17.10 16.07 0.48
N TYR A 355 17.12 14.75 0.27
CA TYR A 355 18.00 14.10 -0.69
C TYR A 355 17.78 14.61 -2.13
N HIS A 356 16.53 14.69 -2.57
CA HIS A 356 16.22 15.18 -3.91
C HIS A 356 16.51 16.67 -4.08
N ALA A 357 16.18 17.50 -3.08
CA ALA A 357 16.52 18.92 -3.09
C ALA A 357 18.04 19.13 -3.21
N TYR A 358 18.83 18.37 -2.45
CA TYR A 358 20.30 18.40 -2.55
C TYR A 358 20.79 17.97 -3.94
N ARG A 359 20.24 16.90 -4.53
CA ARG A 359 20.63 16.41 -5.86
C ARG A 359 20.33 17.44 -6.95
N VAL A 360 19.17 18.08 -6.92
CA VAL A 360 18.79 19.15 -7.85
C VAL A 360 19.75 20.34 -7.72
N ALA A 361 20.01 20.79 -6.48
CA ALA A 361 20.93 21.90 -6.23
C ALA A 361 22.36 21.58 -6.70
N LYS A 362 22.83 20.34 -6.51
CA LYS A 362 24.15 19.89 -6.97
C LYS A 362 24.25 19.94 -8.49
N VAL A 363 23.28 19.38 -9.22
CA VAL A 363 23.29 19.39 -10.69
C VAL A 363 23.23 20.81 -11.23
N ALA A 364 22.42 21.70 -10.64
CA ALA A 364 22.35 23.11 -11.04
C ALA A 364 23.71 23.83 -10.86
N ARG A 365 24.41 23.59 -9.74
CA ARG A 365 25.75 24.15 -9.51
C ARG A 365 26.78 23.62 -10.50
N GLU A 366 26.75 22.33 -10.80
CA GLU A 366 27.65 21.71 -11.78
C GLU A 366 27.40 22.26 -13.19
N ALA A 367 26.13 22.41 -13.60
CA ALA A 367 25.75 23.02 -14.87
C ALA A 367 26.17 24.50 -14.97
N ALA A 368 25.96 25.28 -13.90
CA ALA A 368 26.39 26.68 -13.85
C ALA A 368 27.92 26.80 -13.94
N LYS A 369 28.67 25.90 -13.28
CA LYS A 369 30.13 25.83 -13.39
C LYS A 369 30.58 25.51 -14.81
N ALA A 370 29.93 24.55 -15.47
CA ALA A 370 30.21 24.17 -16.85
C ALA A 370 29.91 25.32 -17.83
N ALA A 371 28.77 26.00 -17.67
CA ALA A 371 28.41 27.16 -18.49
C ALA A 371 29.43 28.30 -18.32
N LYS A 372 29.81 28.63 -17.09
CA LYS A 372 30.83 29.66 -16.82
C LYS A 372 32.18 29.31 -17.46
N ALA A 373 32.58 28.04 -17.44
CA ALA A 373 33.79 27.59 -18.10
C ALA A 373 33.72 27.72 -19.63
N ALA A 374 32.53 27.51 -20.23
CA ALA A 374 32.32 27.67 -21.66
C ALA A 374 32.29 29.13 -22.14
N PHE A 375 31.89 30.08 -21.29
CA PHE A 375 31.83 31.51 -21.62
C PHE A 375 33.13 32.29 -21.32
N ASN A 376 34.05 31.71 -20.56
CA ASN A 376 35.36 32.31 -20.26
C ASN A 376 36.44 31.87 -21.27
N ILE A 377 36.05 31.62 -22.53
CA ILE A 377 36.95 31.33 -23.66
C ILE A 377 37.22 32.61 -24.43
#